data_AF-A0A7S1SGE9-F1
#
_entry.id   AF-A0A7S1SGE9-F1
#
_cell.length_a   1.000
_cell.length_b   1.000
_cell.length_c   1.000
_cell.angle_alpha   90.00
_cell.angle_beta   90.00
_cell.angle_gamma   90.00
#
_symmetry.space_group_name_H-M   'P 1'
#
loop_
_entity.id
_entity.type
_entity.pdbx_description
1 polymer ?
#
loop_
_entity_poly.entity_id
_entity_poly.type
_entity_poly.pdbx_seq_one_letter_code
_entity_poly.pdbx_strand_id
1 'polypeptide(L)'
;VETVDGTYHFDLDHAFSEDAAQGAVYDYVGKPIVNDVLSAYNGTVFAYGQTGSGKTYAMFGPGSGSGPSELSGIVPRAAQEIFDRIAAGVEGVDEDTEFTLRCSFLEVYREQMRDLLNPANQALRVKELPQRGLFVDGLLQEPVACAA
;
A
#
# COMPACT_ATOMS: atom_id res chain seq x y z
N VAL A 1 -11.03 26.51 -8.29
CA VAL A 1 -11.97 27.64 -8.51
C VAL A 1 -12.18 27.78 -10.01
N GLU A 2 -13.42 27.93 -10.49
CA GLU A 2 -13.71 28.18 -11.90
C GLU A 2 -13.25 29.60 -12.24
N THR A 3 -12.30 29.73 -13.17
CA THR A 3 -11.82 31.02 -13.65
C THR A 3 -12.69 31.52 -14.79
N VAL A 4 -12.65 32.83 -15.02
CA VAL A 4 -13.53 33.56 -15.96
C VAL A 4 -13.37 33.09 -17.42
N ASP A 5 -12.30 32.37 -17.74
CA ASP A 5 -11.97 31.76 -19.03
C ASP A 5 -12.50 30.31 -19.18
N GLY A 6 -13.21 29.76 -18.19
CA GLY A 6 -13.70 28.39 -18.20
C GLY A 6 -12.66 27.34 -17.79
N THR A 7 -11.52 27.78 -17.23
CA THR A 7 -10.49 26.88 -16.69
C THR A 7 -10.83 26.48 -15.24
N TYR A 8 -10.54 25.23 -14.89
CA TYR A 8 -10.66 24.76 -13.50
C TYR A 8 -9.28 24.63 -12.89
N HIS A 9 -9.07 25.30 -11.76
CA HIS A 9 -7.86 25.15 -10.95
C HIS A 9 -8.12 24.21 -9.77
N PHE A 10 -7.19 23.28 -9.56
CA PHE A 10 -7.15 22.34 -8.45
C PHE A 10 -5.83 22.50 -7.71
N ASP A 11 -5.92 22.67 -6.39
CA ASP A 11 -4.75 22.67 -5.51
C ASP A 11 -4.64 21.28 -4.89
N LEU A 12 -3.55 20.59 -5.23
CA LEU A 12 -3.22 19.25 -4.73
C LEU A 12 -1.84 19.34 -4.08
N ASP A 13 -1.54 18.42 -3.17
CA ASP A 13 -0.19 18.31 -2.61
C ASP A 13 0.84 18.11 -3.73
N HIS A 14 0.48 17.35 -4.77
CA HIS A 14 1.28 17.16 -5.97
C HIS A 14 0.44 16.75 -7.19
N ALA A 15 0.94 17.06 -8.39
CA ALA A 15 0.38 16.60 -9.66
C ALA A 15 1.50 16.00 -10.52
N PHE A 16 1.46 14.69 -10.72
CA PHE A 16 2.41 13.98 -11.58
C PHE A 16 2.05 14.16 -13.05
N SER A 17 3.05 14.38 -13.91
CA SER A 17 2.89 14.33 -15.36
C SER A 17 2.80 12.89 -15.88
N GLU A 18 2.42 12.72 -17.14
CA GLU A 18 2.35 11.40 -17.80
C GLU A 18 3.72 10.69 -17.88
N ASP A 19 4.82 11.45 -17.89
CA ASP A 19 6.19 10.94 -17.91
C ASP A 19 6.74 10.56 -16.53
N ALA A 20 5.94 10.71 -15.46
CA ALA A 20 6.40 10.42 -14.11
C ALA A 20 6.75 8.93 -13.95
N ALA A 21 8.01 8.67 -13.60
CA ALA A 21 8.47 7.32 -13.32
C ALA A 21 7.85 6.77 -12.02
N GLN A 22 7.65 5.45 -11.96
CA GLN A 22 7.11 4.78 -10.76
C GLN A 22 7.94 5.04 -9.50
N GLY A 23 9.26 5.16 -9.64
CA GLY A 23 10.16 5.55 -8.55
C GLY A 23 9.82 6.93 -7.98
N ALA A 24 9.57 7.92 -8.84
CA ALA A 24 9.22 9.28 -8.41
C ALA A 24 7.86 9.32 -7.70
N VAL A 25 6.87 8.57 -8.20
CA VAL A 25 5.56 8.44 -7.52
C VAL A 25 5.74 7.79 -6.15
N TYR A 26 6.56 6.75 -6.06
CA TYR A 26 6.84 6.09 -4.80
C TYR A 26 7.59 6.98 -3.79
N ASP A 27 8.63 7.69 -4.23
CA ASP A 27 9.41 8.58 -3.37
C ASP A 27 8.54 9.68 -2.74
N TYR A 28 7.55 10.18 -3.49
CA TYR A 28 6.64 11.21 -2.99
C TYR A 28 5.50 10.64 -2.13
N VAL A 29 4.88 9.52 -2.54
CA VAL A 29 3.67 8.98 -1.89
C VAL A 29 3.98 7.85 -0.91
N GLY A 30 4.77 6.87 -1.33
CA GLY A 30 4.98 5.63 -0.57
C GLY A 30 6.04 5.77 0.53
N LYS A 31 7.17 6.41 0.22
CA LYS A 31 8.31 6.51 1.15
C LYS A 31 7.98 7.23 2.47
N PRO A 32 7.22 8.35 2.49
CA PRO A 32 6.80 8.96 3.75
C PRO A 32 5.94 8.02 4.60
N ILE A 33 5.05 7.25 3.97
CA ILE A 33 4.19 6.29 4.68
C ILE A 33 5.01 5.14 5.28
N VAL A 34 6.04 4.67 4.58
CA VAL A 34 6.99 3.69 5.15
C VAL A 34 7.74 4.25 6.35
N ASN A 35 8.15 5.53 6.32
CA ASN A 35 8.76 6.20 7.47
C ASN A 35 7.82 6.20 8.68
N ASP A 36 6.55 6.57 8.46
CA ASP A 36 5.54 6.64 9.51
C ASP A 36 5.27 5.25 10.11
N VAL A 37 5.16 4.22 9.28
CA VAL A 37 4.96 2.83 9.73
C VAL A 37 6.11 2.34 10.59
N LEU A 38 7.36 2.59 10.18
CA LEU A 38 8.54 2.23 10.97
C LEU A 38 8.68 3.07 12.25
N SER A 39 8.04 4.24 12.29
CA SER A 39 7.91 5.09 13.49
C SER A 39 6.69 4.75 14.36
N ALA A 40 6.10 3.56 14.17
CA ALA A 40 4.94 3.04 14.90
C ALA A 40 3.61 3.78 14.66
N TYR A 41 3.44 4.40 13.48
CA TYR A 41 2.16 4.97 13.04
C TYR A 41 1.44 4.05 12.03
N ASN A 42 0.12 4.18 11.96
CA ASN A 42 -0.66 3.50 10.92
C ASN A 42 -0.54 4.25 9.58
N GLY A 43 -0.13 3.54 8.53
CA GLY A 43 -0.06 4.06 7.16
C GLY A 43 -1.19 3.52 6.28
N THR A 44 -1.69 4.32 5.34
CA THR A 44 -2.66 3.87 4.34
C THR A 44 -2.46 4.60 3.02
N VAL A 45 -2.37 3.84 1.93
CA VAL A 45 -2.35 4.34 0.56
C VAL A 45 -3.44 3.63 -0.23
N PHE A 46 -4.29 4.39 -0.92
CA PHE A 46 -5.29 3.84 -1.82
C PHE A 46 -5.31 4.65 -3.13
N ALA A 47 -5.55 3.95 -4.25
CA ALA A 47 -5.66 4.57 -5.56
C ALA A 47 -7.13 4.75 -5.94
N TYR A 48 -7.51 5.96 -6.37
CA TYR A 48 -8.87 6.30 -6.77
C TYR A 48 -8.91 6.85 -8.20
N GLY A 49 -9.97 6.53 -8.96
CA GLY A 49 -10.13 6.96 -10.35
C GLY A 49 -10.96 5.99 -11.17
N GLN A 50 -11.37 6.41 -12.36
CA GLN A 50 -12.17 5.59 -13.29
C GLN A 50 -11.45 4.32 -13.77
N THR A 51 -12.17 3.34 -14.31
CA THR A 51 -11.56 2.17 -14.96
C THR A 51 -10.64 2.62 -16.10
N GLY A 52 -9.45 2.01 -16.17
CA GLY A 52 -8.42 2.39 -17.15
C GLY A 52 -7.53 3.57 -16.74
N SER A 53 -7.79 4.25 -15.62
CA SER A 53 -6.99 5.42 -15.17
C SER A 53 -5.63 5.09 -14.54
N GLY A 54 -5.15 3.85 -14.64
CA GLY A 54 -3.83 3.46 -14.10
C GLY A 54 -3.76 3.08 -12.60
N LYS A 55 -4.87 2.94 -11.87
CA LYS A 55 -4.87 2.56 -10.43
C LYS A 55 -4.01 1.32 -10.12
N THR A 56 -4.24 0.21 -10.84
CA THR A 56 -3.50 -1.03 -10.65
C THR A 56 -2.02 -0.87 -11.03
N TYR A 57 -1.74 -0.08 -12.07
CA TYR A 57 -0.39 0.23 -12.50
C TYR A 57 0.36 1.03 -11.43
N ALA A 58 -0.23 2.06 -10.84
CA ALA A 58 0.39 2.83 -9.77
C ALA A 58 0.65 1.98 -8.51
N MET A 59 -0.29 1.12 -8.12
CA MET A 59 -0.15 0.30 -6.90
C MET A 59 0.80 -0.89 -7.08
N PHE A 60 0.74 -1.60 -8.20
CA PHE A 60 1.45 -2.88 -8.39
C PHE A 60 2.44 -2.91 -9.56
N GLY A 61 2.31 -2.00 -10.52
CA GLY A 61 3.04 -2.03 -11.78
C GLY A 61 2.37 -2.91 -12.85
N PRO A 62 3.04 -3.14 -13.99
CA PRO A 62 2.51 -3.98 -15.06
C PRO A 62 2.54 -5.46 -14.66
N GLY A 63 1.43 -6.17 -14.91
CA GLY A 63 1.39 -7.64 -14.84
C GLY A 63 1.70 -8.24 -13.47
N SER A 64 1.13 -7.72 -12.39
CA SER A 64 1.15 -8.31 -11.03
C SER A 64 2.51 -8.91 -10.62
N GLY A 65 3.61 -8.15 -10.81
CA GLY A 65 4.95 -8.54 -10.36
C GLY A 65 5.84 -9.25 -11.40
N SER A 66 5.44 -9.30 -12.67
CA SER A 66 6.26 -9.94 -13.75
C SER A 66 6.90 -8.93 -14.72
N GLY A 67 7.03 -7.67 -14.33
CA GLY A 67 7.67 -6.60 -15.12
C GLY A 67 9.09 -6.23 -14.67
N PRO A 68 9.79 -5.36 -15.43
CA PRO A 68 11.05 -4.76 -15.00
C PRO A 68 10.90 -4.08 -13.63
N SER A 69 11.93 -4.19 -12.77
CA SER A 69 11.95 -3.57 -11.43
C SER A 69 11.66 -2.06 -11.45
N GLU A 70 12.04 -1.37 -12.52
CA GLU A 70 11.77 0.06 -12.73
C GLU A 70 10.27 0.37 -12.84
N LEU A 71 9.44 -0.59 -13.27
CA LEU A 71 8.00 -0.42 -13.44
C LEU A 71 7.19 -0.89 -12.23
N SER A 72 7.85 -1.43 -11.20
CA SER A 72 7.21 -1.82 -9.94
C SER A 72 6.46 -0.64 -9.31
N GLY A 73 5.22 -0.87 -8.90
CA GLY A 73 4.37 0.15 -8.26
C GLY A 73 4.70 0.38 -6.78
N ILE A 74 3.81 1.06 -6.08
CA ILE A 74 3.96 1.43 -4.67
C ILE A 74 4.10 0.20 -3.75
N VAL A 75 3.23 -0.81 -3.91
CA VAL A 75 3.18 -1.98 -3.02
C VAL A 75 4.49 -2.78 -3.01
N PRO A 76 5.03 -3.24 -4.16
CA PRO A 76 6.28 -3.99 -4.15
C PRO A 76 7.48 -3.15 -3.66
N ARG A 77 7.53 -1.85 -3.97
CA ARG A 77 8.58 -0.95 -3.48
C ARG A 77 8.53 -0.75 -1.97
N ALA A 78 7.33 -0.53 -1.43
CA ALA A 78 7.12 -0.39 0.02
C ALA A 78 7.52 -1.67 0.76
N ALA A 79 7.11 -2.84 0.24
CA ALA A 79 7.49 -4.12 0.82
C ALA A 79 9.03 -4.28 0.87
N GLN A 80 9.71 -4.04 -0.26
CA GLN A 80 11.18 -4.10 -0.32
C GLN A 80 11.83 -3.16 0.69
N GLU A 81 11.44 -1.88 0.72
CA GLU A 81 12.06 -0.88 1.60
C GLU A 81 11.81 -1.16 3.08
N ILE A 82 10.65 -1.71 3.46
CA ILE A 82 10.37 -2.12 4.84
C ILE A 82 11.39 -3.20 5.28
N PHE A 83 11.59 -4.23 4.46
CA PHE A 83 12.57 -5.27 4.77
C PHE A 83 14.00 -4.74 4.79
N ASP A 84 14.39 -3.91 3.83
CA ASP A 84 15.72 -3.33 3.76
C ASP A 84 16.05 -2.48 4.99
N ARG A 85 15.09 -1.66 5.46
CA ARG A 85 15.27 -0.81 6.65
C ARG A 85 15.30 -1.58 7.95
N ILE A 86 14.51 -2.66 8.06
CA ILE A 86 14.60 -3.56 9.21
C ILE A 86 15.97 -4.25 9.24
N ALA A 87 16.46 -4.73 8.09
CA ALA A 87 17.76 -5.38 8.00
C ALA A 87 18.94 -4.43 8.25
N ALA A 88 18.83 -3.17 7.86
CA ALA A 88 19.85 -2.14 8.09
C ALA A 88 19.86 -1.58 9.53
N GLY A 89 18.85 -1.89 10.33
CA GLY A 89 18.59 -1.26 11.62
C GLY A 89 17.77 0.01 11.45
N VAL A 90 16.59 0.03 12.09
CA VAL A 90 15.71 1.21 12.06
C VAL A 90 16.26 2.27 13.01
N GLU A 91 16.46 3.49 12.51
CA GLU A 91 16.98 4.59 13.32
C GLU A 91 16.07 4.86 14.53
N GLY A 92 16.66 4.96 15.72
CA GLY A 92 15.92 5.18 16.96
C GLY A 92 15.24 3.95 17.57
N VAL A 93 15.49 2.76 17.00
CA VAL A 93 15.02 1.46 17.52
C VAL A 93 16.21 0.68 18.09
N ASP A 94 16.04 0.07 19.26
CA ASP A 94 17.09 -0.73 19.91
C ASP A 94 17.45 -1.97 19.08
N GLU A 95 18.74 -2.34 19.06
CA GLU A 95 19.25 -3.51 18.31
C GLU A 95 18.60 -4.83 18.73
N ASP A 96 18.09 -4.91 19.97
CA ASP A 96 17.40 -6.08 20.51
C ASP A 96 15.90 -6.15 20.10
N THR A 97 15.43 -5.22 19.26
CA THR A 97 14.02 -5.17 18.85
C THR A 97 13.69 -6.26 17.84
N GLU A 98 12.70 -7.10 18.16
CA GLU A 98 12.18 -8.12 17.25
C GLU A 98 11.04 -7.58 16.38
N PHE A 99 11.16 -7.75 15.06
CA PHE A 99 10.11 -7.39 14.11
C PHE A 99 9.30 -8.63 13.71
N THR A 100 7.97 -8.51 13.76
CA THR A 100 7.05 -9.52 13.20
C THR A 100 6.22 -8.88 12.10
N LEU A 101 6.42 -9.35 10.86
CA LEU A 101 5.67 -8.89 9.70
C LEU A 101 4.64 -9.93 9.29
N ARG A 102 3.43 -9.46 9.00
CA ARG A 102 2.32 -10.29 8.53
C ARG A 102 1.61 -9.59 7.37
N CYS A 103 1.23 -10.37 6.36
CA CYS A 103 0.49 -9.88 5.22
C CYS A 103 -0.90 -10.52 5.17
N SER A 104 -1.88 -9.70 4.78
CA SER A 104 -3.23 -10.14 4.46
C SER A 104 -3.62 -9.53 3.12
N PHE A 105 -4.37 -10.27 2.30
CA PHE A 105 -4.83 -9.76 1.02
C PHE A 105 -6.31 -10.05 0.83
N LEU A 106 -7.11 -8.99 0.71
CA LEU A 106 -8.57 -9.02 0.71
C LEU A 106 -9.11 -8.37 -0.56
N GLU A 107 -10.09 -9.01 -1.19
CA GLU A 107 -10.93 -8.41 -2.21
C GLU A 107 -12.32 -8.09 -1.61
N VAL A 108 -12.84 -6.90 -1.93
CA VAL A 108 -14.25 -6.56 -1.69
C VAL A 108 -14.91 -6.35 -3.04
N TYR A 109 -15.81 -7.26 -3.42
CA TYR A 109 -16.53 -7.20 -4.68
C TYR A 109 -18.02 -7.41 -4.47
N ARG A 110 -18.85 -6.44 -4.89
CA ARG A 110 -20.32 -6.45 -4.69
C ARG A 110 -20.71 -6.73 -3.24
N GLU A 111 -20.10 -5.99 -2.31
CA GLU A 111 -20.30 -6.14 -0.85
C GLU A 111 -19.93 -7.53 -0.28
N GLN A 112 -19.29 -8.39 -1.08
CA GLN A 112 -18.76 -9.67 -0.63
C GLN A 112 -17.25 -9.55 -0.42
N MET A 113 -16.81 -10.00 0.75
CA MET A 113 -15.40 -10.10 1.09
C MET A 113 -14.85 -11.46 0.67
N ARG A 114 -13.65 -11.47 0.09
CA ARG A 114 -12.92 -12.68 -0.32
C ARG A 114 -11.47 -12.61 0.14
N ASP A 115 -11.03 -13.67 0.79
CA ASP A 115 -9.62 -13.84 1.16
C ASP A 115 -8.84 -14.27 -0.08
N LEU A 116 -7.91 -13.43 -0.55
CA LEU A 116 -7.10 -13.71 -1.73
C LEU A 116 -5.93 -14.66 -1.42
N LEU A 117 -5.56 -14.83 -0.15
CA LEU A 117 -4.52 -15.77 0.28
C LEU A 117 -5.11 -17.14 0.63
N ASN A 118 -6.38 -17.19 1.03
CA ASN A 118 -7.12 -18.43 1.25
C ASN A 118 -8.51 -18.40 0.60
N PRO A 119 -8.63 -18.67 -0.71
CA PRO A 119 -9.90 -18.60 -1.43
C PRO A 119 -11.00 -19.57 -0.94
N ALA A 120 -10.64 -20.59 -0.16
CA ALA A 120 -11.61 -21.51 0.46
C ALA A 120 -12.32 -20.88 1.66
N ASN A 121 -11.80 -19.77 2.19
CA ASN A 121 -12.38 -19.07 3.32
C ASN A 121 -13.57 -18.20 2.89
N GLN A 122 -14.77 -18.57 3.34
CA GLN A 122 -16.01 -17.87 3.01
C GLN A 122 -16.61 -17.10 4.19
N ALA A 123 -15.96 -17.13 5.36
CA ALA A 123 -16.54 -16.66 6.63
C ALA A 123 -15.93 -15.34 7.12
N LEU A 124 -15.65 -14.40 6.21
CA LEU A 124 -15.08 -13.10 6.56
C LEU A 124 -16.15 -12.15 7.13
N ARG A 125 -15.84 -11.47 8.24
CA ARG A 125 -16.74 -10.49 8.86
C ARG A 125 -15.97 -9.27 9.36
N VAL A 126 -16.51 -8.08 9.13
CA VAL A 126 -15.96 -6.87 9.75
C VAL A 126 -16.38 -6.85 11.22
N LYS A 127 -15.40 -6.65 12.11
CA LYS A 127 -15.60 -6.48 13.55
C LYS A 127 -14.84 -5.26 14.03
N GLU A 128 -15.28 -4.70 15.15
CA GLU A 128 -14.62 -3.58 15.82
C GLU A 128 -14.24 -3.99 17.25
N LEU A 129 -13.02 -3.65 17.66
CA LEU A 129 -12.55 -3.83 19.03
C LEU A 129 -12.01 -2.49 19.56
N PRO A 130 -12.29 -2.10 20.82
CA PRO A 130 -11.90 -0.79 21.35
C PRO A 130 -10.40 -0.46 21.24
N GLN A 131 -9.51 -1.46 21.30
CA GLN A 131 -8.06 -1.28 21.27
C GLN A 131 -7.43 -1.47 19.88
N ARG A 132 -8.12 -2.17 18.97
CA ARG A 132 -7.60 -2.56 17.65
C ARG A 132 -8.26 -1.78 16.51
N GLY A 133 -9.42 -1.17 16.75
CA GLY A 133 -10.26 -0.59 15.72
C GLY A 133 -10.97 -1.64 14.87
N LEU A 134 -11.29 -1.27 13.63
CA LEU A 134 -11.94 -2.14 12.65
C LEU A 134 -10.96 -3.16 12.07
N PHE A 135 -11.38 -4.42 11.97
CA PHE A 135 -10.62 -5.48 11.33
C PHE A 135 -11.55 -6.53 10.70
N VAL A 136 -10.99 -7.35 9.82
CA VAL A 136 -11.71 -8.48 9.21
C VAL A 136 -11.40 -9.75 9.99
N ASP A 137 -12.41 -10.25 10.68
CA ASP A 137 -12.40 -11.54 11.36
C ASP A 137 -12.29 -12.68 10.35
N GLY A 138 -11.41 -13.63 10.64
CA GLY A 138 -11.16 -14.79 9.79
C GLY A 138 -10.22 -14.53 8.61
N LEU A 139 -9.79 -13.29 8.33
CA LEU A 139 -8.85 -13.00 7.24
C LEU A 139 -7.46 -13.61 7.55
N LEU A 140 -6.90 -14.37 6.61
CA LEU A 140 -5.58 -14.97 6.77
C LEU A 140 -4.51 -13.89 6.98
N GLN A 141 -3.68 -14.09 8.00
CA GLN A 141 -2.50 -13.28 8.27
C GLN A 141 -1.27 -14.18 8.09
N GLU A 142 -0.65 -14.10 6.92
CA GLU A 142 0.52 -14.91 6.58
C GLU A 142 1.78 -14.24 7.13
N PRO A 143 2.57 -14.91 7.98
CA PRO A 143 3.89 -14.40 8.38
C PRO A 143 4.81 -14.29 7.16
N VAL A 144 5.51 -13.17 7.03
CA VAL A 144 6.45 -12.94 5.91
C VAL A 144 7.86 -12.68 6.45
N ALA A 145 8.86 -13.32 5.84
CA ALA A 145 10.26 -13.26 6.28
C ALA A 145 11.19 -12.53 5.30
N CYS A 146 10.73 -12.25 4.08
CA CYS A 146 11.50 -11.52 3.07
C CYS A 146 10.59 -10.76 2.10
N ALA A 147 11.17 -9.78 1.40
CA ALA A 147 10.57 -9.20 0.21
C ALA A 147 10.58 -10.23 -0.94
N ALA A 148 9.58 -10.16 -1.82
CA ALA A 148 9.40 -11.07 -2.95
C ALA A 148 10.26 -10.68 -4.17
#